data_AF-K9LCB4-F1
#
_entry.id   AF-K9LCB4-F1
#
_cell.length_a   1.000
_cell.length_b   1.000
_cell.length_c   1.000
_cell.angle_alpha   90.00
_cell.angle_beta   90.00
_cell.angle_gamma   90.00
#
_symmetry.space_group_name_H-M   'P 1'
#
loop_
_entity.id
_entity.type
_entity.pdbx_description
1 polymer ?
#
loop_
_entity_poly.entity_id
_entity_poly.type
_entity_poly.pdbx_seq_one_letter_code
_entity_poly.pdbx_strand_id
1 'polypeptide(L)' 'LAGLSTAKYLADAGHKPIVLEARDVLGGKLAAWKDKDGDWYETGLHIFFGAYPNVQNLFAELGISDRLQWKEHSMI' A
#
# COMPACT_ATOMS: atom_id res chain seq x y z
N LEU A 1 -6.36 -0.61 1.05
CA LEU A 1 -5.82 0.75 0.79
C LEU A 1 -6.76 1.88 1.21
N ALA A 2 -8.01 1.92 0.76
CA ALA A 2 -8.91 3.06 0.99
C ALA A 2 -8.93 3.58 2.44
N GLY A 3 -9.24 2.72 3.43
CA GLY A 3 -9.29 3.12 4.84
C GLY A 3 -7.98 3.68 5.39
N LEU A 4 -6.83 3.13 4.96
CA LEU A 4 -5.51 3.64 5.36
C LEU A 4 -5.25 5.04 4.77
N SER A 5 -5.60 5.26 3.50
CA SER A 5 -5.47 6.57 2.87
C SER A 5 -6.40 7.60 3.51
N THR A 6 -7.65 7.24 3.80
CA THR A 6 -8.58 8.11 4.54
C THR A 6 -8.01 8.51 5.90
N ALA A 7 -7.52 7.55 6.68
CA ALA A 7 -6.92 7.83 7.98
C ALA A 7 -5.68 8.72 7.88
N LYS A 8 -4.80 8.47 6.90
CA LYS A 8 -3.62 9.29 6.64
C LYS A 8 -4.00 10.76 6.44
N TYR A 9 -4.90 11.05 5.50
CA TYR A 9 -5.25 12.44 5.19
C TYR A 9 -6.09 13.12 6.28
N LEU A 10 -6.88 12.36 7.05
CA LEU A 10 -7.53 12.89 8.26
C LEU A 10 -6.51 13.26 9.34
N ALA A 11 -5.48 12.43 9.55
CA ALA A 11 -4.42 12.69 10.51
C ALA A 11 -3.59 13.92 10.13
N ASP A 12 -3.22 14.07 8.85
CA ASP A 12 -2.52 15.26 8.35
C ASP A 12 -3.32 16.55 8.56
N ALA A 13 -4.65 16.47 8.46
CA ALA A 13 -5.56 17.58 8.73
C ALA A 13 -5.76 17.88 10.23
N GLY A 14 -5.05 17.19 11.13
CA GLY A 14 -5.13 17.39 12.58
C GLY A 14 -6.28 16.64 13.27
N HIS A 15 -6.97 15.75 12.57
CA HIS A 15 -7.98 14.88 13.19
C HIS A 15 -7.34 13.62 13.81
N LYS A 16 -8.10 12.93 14.67
CA LYS A 16 -7.69 11.67 15.30
C LYS A 16 -8.53 10.49 14.76
N PRO A 17 -8.19 9.95 13.58
CA PRO A 17 -8.95 8.85 13.00
C PRO A 17 -8.77 7.55 13.80
N ILE A 18 -9.82 6.74 13.86
CA ILE A 18 -9.79 5.38 14.38
C ILE A 18 -10.03 4.42 13.21
N VAL A 19 -9.08 3.54 12.94
CA VAL A 19 -9.19 2.53 11.89
C VAL A 19 -9.49 1.18 12.55
N LEU A 20 -10.61 0.57 12.17
CA LEU A 20 -11.00 -0.77 12.62
C LEU A 20 -10.87 -1.72 11.43
N GLU A 21 -9.93 -2.65 11.51
CA GLU A 21 -9.75 -3.74 10.54
C GLU A 21 -10.27 -5.03 11.17
N ALA A 22 -11.03 -5.80 10.39
CA ALA A 22 -11.71 -6.99 10.90
C ALA A 22 -10.76 -8.18 11.04
N ARG A 23 -9.70 -8.23 10.22
CA ARG A 23 -8.72 -9.33 10.21
C ARG A 23 -7.45 -8.92 10.97
N ASP A 24 -6.67 -9.90 11.37
CA ASP A 24 -5.35 -9.70 12.00
C ASP A 24 -4.24 -9.38 10.97
N VAL A 25 -4.61 -8.74 9.85
CA VAL A 25 -3.68 -8.37 8.77
C VAL A 25 -4.17 -7.11 8.06
N LEU A 26 -3.25 -6.19 7.78
CA LEU A 26 -3.54 -4.95 7.09
C LEU A 26 -3.53 -5.12 5.56
N GLY A 27 -4.07 -4.12 4.85
CA GLY A 27 -3.93 -4.00 3.40
C GLY A 27 -5.13 -4.46 2.58
N GLY A 28 -6.05 -5.24 3.15
CA GLY A 28 -7.24 -5.71 2.43
C GLY A 28 -6.86 -6.65 1.29
N LYS A 29 -7.06 -6.19 0.05
CA LYS A 29 -6.62 -6.88 -1.19
C LYS A 29 -5.12 -6.75 -1.48
N LEU A 30 -4.38 -6.00 -0.67
CA LEU A 30 -2.90 -5.97 -0.68
C LEU A 30 -2.29 -6.76 0.48
N ALA A 31 -3.09 -7.53 1.22
CA ALA A 31 -2.59 -8.25 2.38
C ALA A 31 -1.62 -9.36 1.93
N ALA A 32 -0.61 -9.58 2.75
CA ALA A 32 0.35 -10.67 2.63
C ALA A 32 0.53 -11.33 4.01
N TRP A 33 0.83 -12.62 4.00
CA TRP A 33 1.08 -13.41 5.21
C TRP A 33 2.38 -14.16 5.06
N LYS A 34 2.98 -14.48 6.20
CA LYS A 34 4.17 -15.31 6.28
C LYS A 34 3.74 -16.73 6.68
N ASP A 35 4.22 -17.72 5.94
CA ASP A 35 3.98 -19.12 6.29
C ASP A 35 4.91 -19.59 7.44
N LYS A 36 4.82 -20.89 7.76
CA LYS A 36 5.64 -21.50 8.83
C LYS A 36 7.14 -21.54 8.52
N ASP A 37 7.52 -21.48 7.25
CA ASP A 37 8.91 -21.59 6.79
C ASP A 37 9.54 -20.19 6.65
N GLY A 38 8.72 -19.14 6.70
CA GLY A 38 9.15 -17.74 6.70
C GLY A 38 8.90 -17.02 5.38
N ASP A 39 8.29 -17.70 4.42
CA ASP A 39 8.03 -17.21 3.07
C ASP A 39 6.72 -16.41 3.02
N TRP A 40 6.71 -15.37 2.19
CA TRP A 40 5.53 -14.51 2.04
C TRP A 40 4.65 -14.98 0.89
N TYR A 41 3.35 -15.06 1.14
CA TYR A 41 2.33 -15.22 0.11
C TYR A 41 1.32 -14.07 0.15
N GLU A 42 0.92 -13.60 -1.03
CA GLU A 42 0.10 -12.41 -1.20
C GLU A 42 -1.32 -12.76 -1.65
N THR A 43 -2.26 -11.86 -1.36
CA THR A 43 -3.64 -11.95 -1.87
C THR A 43 -3.74 -11.89 -3.40
N GLY A 44 -2.76 -11.28 -4.06
CA GLY A 44 -2.70 -11.16 -5.52
C GLY A 44 -1.40 -10.50 -5.96
N LEU A 45 -1.11 -10.58 -7.26
CA LEU A 45 0.02 -9.87 -7.86
C LEU A 45 -0.35 -8.42 -8.14
N HIS A 46 0.44 -7.47 -7.63
CA HIS A 46 0.16 -6.04 -7.73
C HIS A 46 1.25 -5.31 -8.53
N ILE A 47 0.84 -4.57 -9.55
CA ILE A 47 1.71 -3.68 -10.33
C ILE A 47 1.24 -2.24 -10.14
N PHE A 48 2.18 -1.36 -9.82
CA PHE A 48 1.95 0.09 -9.74
C PHE A 48 2.36 0.77 -11.04
N PHE A 49 1.48 1.62 -11.57
CA PHE A 49 1.73 2.34 -12.80
C PHE A 49 2.17 3.78 -12.53
N GLY A 50 3.01 4.33 -13.40
CA GLY A 50 3.40 5.75 -13.36
C GLY A 50 2.21 6.70 -13.49
N ALA A 51 1.13 6.25 -14.15
CA ALA A 51 -0.12 6.98 -14.30
C ALA A 51 -1.02 7.01 -13.05
N TYR A 52 -0.55 6.57 -11.88
CA TYR A 52 -1.30 6.57 -10.61
C TYR A 52 -0.87 7.72 -9.69
N PRO A 53 -1.26 8.98 -9.96
CA PRO A 53 -0.72 10.15 -9.27
C PRO A 53 -0.96 10.12 -7.76
N ASN A 54 -2.15 9.67 -7.30
CA ASN A 54 -2.45 9.59 -5.87
C ASN A 54 -1.57 8.57 -5.14
N VAL A 55 -1.15 7.49 -5.82
CA VAL A 55 -0.23 6.52 -5.24
C VAL A 55 1.18 7.08 -5.21
N GLN A 56 1.63 7.74 -6.30
CA GLN A 56 2.93 8.41 -6.34
C GLN A 56 3.07 9.43 -5.21
N ASN A 57 2.04 10.27 -5.02
CA ASN A 57 2.00 11.26 -3.95
C ASN A 57 2.07 10.58 -2.58
N LEU A 58 1.28 9.54 -2.34
CA LEU A 58 1.28 8.84 -1.05
C LEU A 58 2.65 8.22 -0.73
N PHE A 59 3.33 7.62 -1.71
CA PHE A 59 4.68 7.09 -1.52
C PHE A 59 5.71 8.19 -1.23
N ALA A 60 5.62 9.33 -1.91
CA ALA A 60 6.48 10.48 -1.68
C ALA A 60 6.25 11.13 -0.31
N GLU A 61 4.98 11.31 0.09
CA GLU A 61 4.57 11.86 1.38
C GLU A 61 5.06 11.01 2.56
N LEU A 62 5.11 9.68 2.37
CA LEU A 62 5.64 8.74 3.36
C LEU A 62 7.17 8.57 3.28
N GLY A 63 7.84 9.17 2.29
CA GLY A 63 9.29 9.05 2.09
C GLY A 63 9.75 7.63 1.72
N ILE A 64 8.93 6.88 0.99
CA ILE A 64 9.18 5.46 0.64
C ILE A 64 9.18 5.21 -0.88
N SER A 65 9.36 6.24 -1.70
CA SER A 65 9.36 6.12 -3.16
C SER A 65 10.42 5.15 -3.68
N ASP A 66 11.51 4.94 -2.95
CA ASP A 66 12.58 3.98 -3.22
C ASP A 66 12.10 2.51 -3.16
N ARG A 67 10.96 2.23 -2.53
CA ARG A 67 10.35 0.90 -2.48
C ARG A 67 9.64 0.50 -3.78
N LEU A 68 9.39 1.46 -4.69
CA LEU A 68 8.88 1.17 -6.03
C LEU A 68 10.02 0.76 -6.95
N GLN A 69 10.07 -0.53 -7.27
CA GLN A 69 11.05 -1.08 -8.21
C GLN A 69 10.56 -0.88 -9.65
N TRP A 70 10.88 0.28 -10.22
CA TRP A 70 10.57 0.59 -11.60
C TRP A 70 11.24 -0.40 -12.55
N LYS A 71 10.44 -0.94 -13.48
CA LYS A 71 10.90 -1.77 -14.59
C LYS A 71 10.61 -1.05 -15.89
N GLU A 72 11.45 -1.29 -16.89
CA GLU A 72 11.19 -0.81 -18.24
C GLU A 72 9.83 -1.36 -18.70
N HIS A 73 9.01 -0.49 -19.29
CA HIS A 73 7.72 -0.89 -19.80
C HIS A 73 7.93 -1.68 -21.09
N SER A 74 8.02 -3.00 -20.96
CA SER A 74 7.96 -3.92 -22.10
C SER A 74 6.50 -4.34 -22.28
N MET A 75 5.85 -3.74 -23.28
CA MET A 75 4.68 -4.32 -23.91
C MET A 75 5.20 -5.14 -25.08
N ILE A 76 5.92 -6.23 -24.76
CA ILE A 76 6.79 -7.00 -25.68
C ILE A 76 8.11 -6.27 -25.94
#